data_AF-A0A5N8VH46-F1
#
_entry.id   AF-A0A5N8VH46-F1
#
_cell.length_a   1.000
_cell.length_b   1.000
_cell.length_c   1.000
_cell.angle_alpha   90.00
_cell.angle_beta   90.00
_cell.angle_gamma   90.00
#
_symmetry.space_group_name_H-M   'P 1'
#
loop_
_entity.id
_entity.type
_entity.pdbx_description
1 polymer ?
#
loop_
_entity_poly.entity_id
_entity_poly.type
_entity_poly.pdbx_seq_one_letter_code
_entity_poly.pdbx_strand_id
1 'polypeptide(L)'
;MRTTEHAHDRDNHNDPTLYRTPADAVAAPPEQLAYVVGFDPTAQRADALFTVGCDPESADYGRVISHAELPGLGNELHHFGWNACSSALAHAGHHHAARRYLIIPGLRSSRLHIFDTDPDPARPRLVKVVESEELAAKAAYSRPHTLHCGPDGVFLSCLGGADGADGPGGVALLDHETFEVLRAWESDRGPQRFAYDLWWHLRQNVAVTSEWGTPSMYEDGLVPELLLDRQYGHSLHFWELDSGRHLQRVDLGDENQMVLEVRPAHDPEATWGFVNTVVNVEDLSASVWLWTREGEDFVVRKVITIPAEPARTEDLPPALRPFGAVPPFIADIDLSVDDQWLYVSTWGTGDLHQYDVSDPFHPRWTASVRLGGIVSRQPHPAEPDTPLTGAAQMVELSRDGRRVYLTNSLYSAWDAQVYPAGIDPWLVKLDADTSHGGLSVDSLFYPHGPDFLGLRVHQTRLQGGDASSDSYCYRS
;
A
#
# COMPACT_ATOMS: atom_id res chain seq x y z
N MET A 1 3.40 21.22 -44.84
CA MET A 1 2.50 20.40 -44.00
C MET A 1 2.26 21.22 -42.75
N ARG A 2 1.05 21.78 -42.59
CA ARG A 2 0.71 22.65 -41.45
C ARG A 2 0.38 21.74 -40.28
N THR A 3 1.10 21.91 -39.18
CA THR A 3 0.76 21.37 -37.87
C THR A 3 -0.54 22.01 -37.41
N THR A 4 -1.62 21.23 -37.43
CA THR A 4 -2.84 21.57 -36.71
C THR A 4 -2.62 21.23 -35.25
N GLU A 5 -2.22 22.23 -34.46
CA GLU A 5 -2.49 22.22 -33.02
C GLU A 5 -4.02 22.09 -32.86
N HIS A 6 -4.47 20.95 -32.33
CA HIS A 6 -5.86 20.79 -31.96
C HIS A 6 -6.14 21.63 -30.71
N ALA A 7 -6.90 22.70 -30.88
CA ALA A 7 -7.34 23.61 -29.82
C ALA A 7 -8.42 22.99 -28.89
N HIS A 8 -8.35 21.68 -28.62
CA HIS A 8 -9.28 20.96 -27.75
C HIS A 8 -8.68 20.53 -26.39
N ASP A 9 -7.38 20.67 -26.13
CA ASP A 9 -6.75 20.28 -24.85
C ASP A 9 -6.90 21.32 -23.71
N ARG A 10 -7.97 22.12 -23.74
CA ARG A 10 -8.40 22.95 -22.58
C ARG A 10 -9.77 22.51 -22.08
N ASP A 11 -10.03 21.21 -22.10
CA ASP A 11 -11.14 20.69 -21.30
C ASP A 11 -10.80 20.91 -19.82
N ASN A 12 -11.59 21.78 -19.20
CA ASN A 12 -11.59 22.08 -17.78
C ASN A 12 -11.77 20.77 -16.98
N HIS A 13 -10.68 20.09 -16.65
CA HIS A 13 -10.69 19.18 -15.52
C HIS A 13 -10.89 20.05 -14.27
N ASN A 14 -12.11 20.00 -13.71
CA ASN A 14 -12.53 20.89 -12.63
C ASN A 14 -11.95 20.52 -11.26
N ASP A 15 -11.33 19.34 -11.14
CA ASP A 15 -10.76 18.88 -9.88
C ASP A 15 -9.29 19.34 -9.75
N PRO A 16 -8.96 20.22 -8.79
CA PRO A 16 -7.62 20.76 -8.61
C PRO A 16 -6.61 19.74 -8.05
N THR A 17 -7.05 18.52 -7.73
CA THR A 17 -6.23 17.44 -7.16
C THR A 17 -5.88 16.35 -8.17
N LEU A 18 -6.19 16.57 -9.45
CA LEU A 18 -5.69 15.77 -10.56
C LEU A 18 -4.48 16.48 -11.16
N TYR A 19 -3.29 15.92 -10.96
CA TYR A 19 -2.03 16.54 -11.34
C TYR A 19 -1.56 16.01 -12.68
N ARG A 20 -1.21 16.90 -13.60
CA ARG A 20 -0.77 16.49 -14.93
C ARG A 20 0.58 15.75 -14.87
N THR A 21 1.49 16.21 -14.03
CA THR A 21 2.84 15.68 -13.90
C THR A 21 3.17 15.39 -12.43
N PRO A 22 4.18 14.54 -12.13
CA PRO A 22 4.68 14.38 -10.76
C PRO A 22 5.12 15.72 -10.13
N ALA A 23 5.72 16.62 -10.92
CA ALA A 23 6.14 17.93 -10.44
C ALA A 23 4.96 18.84 -10.05
N ASP A 24 3.84 18.76 -10.78
CA ASP A 24 2.61 19.48 -10.40
C ASP A 24 2.06 18.96 -9.07
N ALA A 25 2.12 17.64 -8.85
CA ALA A 25 1.69 17.03 -7.59
C ALA A 25 2.55 17.48 -6.40
N VAL A 26 3.88 17.48 -6.58
CA VAL A 26 4.86 17.98 -5.60
C VAL A 26 4.64 19.45 -5.28
N ALA A 27 4.30 20.28 -6.27
CA ALA A 27 4.12 21.71 -6.12
C ALA A 27 2.74 22.13 -5.59
N ALA A 28 1.77 21.22 -5.61
CA ALA A 28 0.40 21.49 -5.17
C ALA A 28 0.30 21.66 -3.65
N PRO A 29 -0.80 22.26 -3.13
CA PRO A 29 -0.95 22.51 -1.70
C PRO A 29 -0.80 21.24 -0.84
N PRO A 30 -0.21 21.35 0.36
CA PRO A 30 -0.12 20.25 1.32
C PRO A 30 -1.50 19.70 1.72
N GLU A 31 -1.52 18.43 2.07
CA GLU A 31 -2.67 17.73 2.62
C GLU A 31 -3.18 18.38 3.91
N GLN A 32 -4.50 18.48 4.06
CA GLN A 32 -5.14 19.01 5.27
C GLN A 32 -5.73 17.90 6.13
N LEU A 33 -6.00 16.73 5.52
CA LEU A 33 -6.60 15.56 6.16
C LEU A 33 -5.88 14.28 5.72
N ALA A 34 -5.88 13.30 6.62
CA ALA A 34 -5.53 11.91 6.33
C ALA A 34 -6.72 11.01 6.64
N TYR A 35 -7.06 10.12 5.71
CA TYR A 35 -8.03 9.05 5.89
C TYR A 35 -7.30 7.78 6.31
N VAL A 36 -7.76 7.11 7.35
CA VAL A 36 -7.11 5.91 7.88
C VAL A 36 -8.16 4.84 8.10
N VAL A 37 -7.93 3.65 7.59
CA VAL A 37 -8.81 2.52 7.87
C VAL A 37 -8.40 1.83 9.17
N GLY A 38 -9.37 1.43 9.97
CA GLY A 38 -9.13 0.60 11.13
C GLY A 38 -10.12 -0.55 11.26
N PHE A 39 -9.65 -1.68 11.78
CA PHE A 39 -10.42 -2.91 11.86
C PHE A 39 -10.40 -3.54 13.25
N ASP A 40 -11.43 -4.34 13.54
CA ASP A 40 -11.52 -5.10 14.77
C ASP A 40 -10.96 -6.52 14.56
N PRO A 41 -9.79 -6.86 15.14
CA PRO A 41 -9.16 -8.17 14.92
C PRO A 41 -9.97 -9.34 15.49
N THR A 42 -11.03 -9.07 16.27
CA THR A 42 -11.93 -10.09 16.82
C THR A 42 -13.22 -10.29 16.03
N ALA A 43 -13.46 -9.44 15.02
CA ALA A 43 -14.69 -9.38 14.25
C ALA A 43 -15.96 -9.27 15.12
N GLN A 44 -15.87 -8.66 16.30
CA GLN A 44 -17.00 -8.43 17.21
C GLN A 44 -17.52 -6.99 17.14
N ARG A 45 -16.72 -6.07 16.62
CA ARG A 45 -17.09 -4.67 16.40
C ARG A 45 -16.99 -4.31 14.92
N ALA A 46 -17.70 -3.26 14.53
CA ALA A 46 -17.58 -2.71 13.19
C ALA A 46 -16.17 -2.15 12.98
N ASP A 47 -15.65 -2.36 11.77
CA ASP A 47 -14.47 -1.66 11.29
C ASP A 47 -14.86 -0.19 10.99
N ALA A 48 -13.90 0.72 10.86
CA ALA A 48 -14.19 2.14 10.67
C ALA A 48 -13.19 2.84 9.74
N LEU A 49 -13.68 3.87 9.06
CA LEU A 49 -12.88 4.89 8.40
C LEU A 49 -12.70 6.07 9.36
N PHE A 50 -11.46 6.43 9.65
CA PHE A 50 -11.09 7.58 10.46
C PHE A 50 -10.63 8.73 9.59
N THR A 51 -10.90 9.95 10.01
CA THR A 51 -10.32 11.17 9.42
C THR A 51 -9.48 11.88 10.46
N VAL A 52 -8.23 12.20 10.12
CA VAL A 52 -7.23 12.83 10.99
C VAL A 52 -6.86 14.20 10.43
N GLY A 53 -6.72 15.22 11.29
CA GLY A 53 -6.29 16.56 10.88
C GLY A 53 -4.77 16.65 10.67
N CYS A 54 -4.34 17.15 9.51
CA CYS A 54 -2.93 17.25 9.11
C CYS A 54 -2.38 18.68 9.03
N ASP A 55 -3.23 19.71 9.15
CA ASP A 55 -2.80 21.11 9.14
C ASP A 55 -2.12 21.51 10.46
N PRO A 56 -0.81 21.83 10.49
CA PRO A 56 -0.10 22.23 11.70
C PRO A 56 -0.60 23.55 12.32
N GLU A 57 -1.32 24.37 11.55
CA GLU A 57 -1.91 25.62 12.06
C GLU A 57 -3.30 25.40 12.69
N SER A 58 -3.88 24.21 12.54
CA SER A 58 -5.19 23.84 13.06
C SER A 58 -5.12 23.29 14.49
N ALA A 59 -6.17 23.56 15.29
CA ALA A 59 -6.35 22.94 16.61
C ALA A 59 -6.63 21.43 16.55
N ASP A 60 -6.95 20.93 15.35
CA ASP A 60 -7.21 19.53 15.06
C ASP A 60 -5.97 18.76 14.58
N TYR A 61 -4.81 19.42 14.50
CA TYR A 61 -3.56 18.79 14.11
C TYR A 61 -3.24 17.55 14.95
N GLY A 62 -2.98 16.42 14.29
CA GLY A 62 -2.63 15.17 14.96
C GLY A 62 -3.79 14.56 15.76
N ARG A 63 -5.04 14.88 15.41
CA ARG A 63 -6.24 14.35 16.08
C ARG A 63 -7.18 13.66 15.09
N VAL A 64 -7.81 12.59 15.55
CA VAL A 64 -8.97 12.00 14.89
C VAL A 64 -10.15 12.98 15.02
N ILE A 65 -10.58 13.57 13.91
CA ILE A 65 -11.66 14.59 13.89
C ILE A 65 -13.05 13.99 13.62
N SER A 66 -13.08 12.85 12.95
CA SER A 66 -14.31 12.10 12.70
C SER A 66 -13.99 10.62 12.42
N HIS A 67 -15.01 9.79 12.56
CA HIS A 67 -14.98 8.42 12.08
C HIS A 67 -16.36 8.04 11.52
N ALA A 68 -16.38 7.05 10.65
CA ALA A 68 -17.58 6.40 10.15
C ALA A 68 -17.42 4.88 10.26
N GLU A 69 -18.29 4.23 11.01
CA GLU A 69 -18.32 2.77 11.11
C GLU A 69 -18.86 2.15 9.82
N LEU A 70 -18.24 1.05 9.38
CA LEU A 70 -18.64 0.29 8.20
C LEU A 70 -19.65 -0.80 8.59
N PRO A 71 -20.66 -1.07 7.75
CA PRO A 71 -21.63 -2.12 8.03
C PRO A 71 -21.01 -3.52 7.97
N GLY A 72 -21.56 -4.41 8.80
CA GLY A 72 -21.12 -5.80 8.92
C GLY A 72 -19.77 -5.96 9.61
N LEU A 73 -19.49 -7.17 10.08
CA LEU A 73 -18.35 -7.47 10.95
C LEU A 73 -17.28 -8.27 10.21
N GLY A 74 -16.04 -8.17 10.68
CA GLY A 74 -14.92 -8.95 10.14
C GLY A 74 -14.61 -8.61 8.68
N ASN A 75 -14.64 -7.31 8.34
CA ASN A 75 -14.19 -6.88 7.01
C ASN A 75 -12.69 -7.05 6.86
N GLU A 76 -11.91 -6.80 7.93
CA GLU A 76 -10.44 -6.76 7.87
C GLU A 76 -10.02 -5.68 6.88
N LEU A 77 -10.37 -4.41 7.17
CA LEU A 77 -9.95 -3.30 6.32
C LEU A 77 -8.43 -3.23 6.26
N HIS A 78 -7.89 -3.01 5.06
CA HIS A 78 -6.46 -3.16 4.79
C HIS A 78 -5.99 -2.02 3.88
N HIS A 79 -6.01 -2.21 2.56
CA HIS A 79 -5.80 -1.13 1.59
C HIS A 79 -7.12 -0.55 1.07
N PHE A 80 -7.03 0.66 0.55
CA PHE A 80 -8.11 1.39 -0.11
C PHE A 80 -7.53 2.48 -1.01
N GLY A 81 -8.37 3.08 -1.84
CA GLY A 81 -7.92 4.12 -2.76
C GLY A 81 -9.05 4.97 -3.30
N TRP A 82 -8.69 5.89 -4.20
CA TRP A 82 -9.60 6.83 -4.81
C TRP A 82 -10.25 6.25 -6.08
N ASN A 83 -11.49 6.65 -6.35
CA ASN A 83 -12.16 6.29 -7.62
C ASN A 83 -11.48 6.86 -8.86
N ALA A 84 -10.85 8.03 -8.71
CA ALA A 84 -10.14 8.74 -9.76
C ALA A 84 -8.93 9.46 -9.14
N CYS A 85 -7.87 9.54 -9.93
CA CYS A 85 -6.60 10.18 -9.59
C CYS A 85 -5.99 10.78 -10.85
N SER A 86 -4.77 11.29 -10.76
CA SER A 86 -4.04 11.96 -11.86
C SER A 86 -3.99 11.16 -13.16
N SER A 87 -4.05 9.83 -13.10
CA SER A 87 -4.09 8.96 -14.29
C SER A 87 -5.29 9.27 -15.21
N ALA A 88 -6.42 9.71 -14.63
CA ALA A 88 -7.64 10.06 -15.35
C ALA A 88 -7.44 11.15 -16.43
N LEU A 89 -6.38 11.97 -16.31
CA LEU A 89 -6.01 12.97 -17.30
C LEU A 89 -5.48 12.39 -18.62
N ALA A 90 -5.28 11.07 -18.70
CA ALA A 90 -4.86 10.38 -19.91
C ALA A 90 -5.93 9.43 -20.47
N HIS A 91 -7.02 9.22 -19.75
CA HIS A 91 -8.01 8.20 -20.06
C HIS A 91 -9.16 8.81 -20.85
N ALA A 92 -9.43 8.29 -22.05
CA ALA A 92 -10.47 8.84 -22.94
C ALA A 92 -11.91 8.74 -22.38
N GLY A 93 -12.14 7.89 -21.36
CA GLY A 93 -13.46 7.66 -20.73
C GLY A 93 -13.79 8.56 -19.54
N HIS A 94 -12.88 9.42 -19.12
CA HIS A 94 -13.03 10.26 -17.91
C HIS A 94 -13.54 11.67 -18.24
N HIS A 95 -14.78 11.79 -18.72
CA HIS A 95 -15.33 13.08 -19.16
C HIS A 95 -15.50 14.10 -18.01
N HIS A 96 -15.68 13.63 -16.77
CA HIS A 96 -15.82 14.45 -15.56
C HIS A 96 -15.13 13.81 -14.34
N ALA A 97 -13.90 13.31 -14.52
CA ALA A 97 -13.15 12.72 -13.40
C ALA A 97 -13.00 13.70 -12.24
N ALA A 98 -13.31 13.22 -11.04
CA ALA A 98 -13.05 13.89 -9.78
C ALA A 98 -12.63 12.85 -8.75
N ARG A 99 -11.55 13.15 -8.02
CA ARG A 99 -11.11 12.43 -6.84
C ARG A 99 -12.10 12.74 -5.72
N ARG A 100 -13.10 11.88 -5.56
CA ARG A 100 -14.24 12.14 -4.67
C ARG A 100 -14.54 10.97 -3.75
N TYR A 101 -14.55 9.77 -4.29
CA TYR A 101 -14.96 8.59 -3.55
C TYR A 101 -13.76 7.78 -3.09
N LEU A 102 -13.75 7.42 -1.81
CA LEU A 102 -12.88 6.40 -1.26
C LEU A 102 -13.56 5.05 -1.44
N ILE A 103 -12.87 4.11 -2.09
CA ILE A 103 -13.32 2.74 -2.31
C ILE A 103 -12.58 1.88 -1.29
N ILE A 104 -13.30 1.31 -0.33
CA ILE A 104 -12.70 0.61 0.82
C ILE A 104 -13.10 -0.88 0.80
N PRO A 105 -12.23 -1.76 0.26
CA PRO A 105 -12.43 -3.20 0.33
C PRO A 105 -12.26 -3.73 1.76
N GLY A 106 -13.08 -4.72 2.13
CA GLY A 106 -12.79 -5.61 3.25
C GLY A 106 -11.98 -6.80 2.75
N LEU A 107 -10.71 -6.90 3.17
CA LEU A 107 -9.82 -7.97 2.72
C LEU A 107 -10.40 -9.34 3.03
N ARG A 108 -11.08 -9.53 4.16
CA ARG A 108 -11.64 -10.84 4.53
C ARG A 108 -13.08 -11.02 4.04
N SER A 109 -13.90 -9.99 4.15
CA SER A 109 -15.33 -10.09 3.78
C SER A 109 -15.58 -10.05 2.27
N SER A 110 -14.63 -9.53 1.49
CA SER A 110 -14.76 -9.27 0.06
C SER A 110 -15.84 -8.26 -0.33
N ARG A 111 -16.34 -7.48 0.64
CA ARG A 111 -17.29 -6.37 0.38
C ARG A 111 -16.53 -5.09 0.07
N LEU A 112 -17.06 -4.25 -0.82
CA LEU A 112 -16.49 -2.93 -1.12
C LEU A 112 -17.40 -1.83 -0.58
N HIS A 113 -16.83 -0.85 0.10
CA HIS A 113 -17.57 0.23 0.74
C HIS A 113 -17.18 1.56 0.09
N ILE A 114 -18.16 2.27 -0.46
CA ILE A 114 -17.90 3.51 -1.20
C ILE A 114 -18.27 4.69 -0.33
N PHE A 115 -17.28 5.50 0.02
CA PHE A 115 -17.45 6.70 0.83
C PHE A 115 -17.31 7.96 -0.01
N ASP A 116 -18.31 8.82 0.03
CA ASP A 116 -18.28 10.15 -0.59
C ASP A 116 -17.60 11.14 0.34
N THR A 117 -16.56 11.84 -0.13
CA THR A 117 -15.87 12.90 0.62
C THR A 117 -16.43 14.30 0.34
N ASP A 118 -17.38 14.45 -0.59
CA ASP A 118 -18.03 15.72 -0.90
C ASP A 118 -19.46 15.76 -0.33
N PRO A 119 -19.93 16.91 0.22
CA PRO A 119 -19.27 18.22 0.29
C PRO A 119 -18.38 18.45 1.52
N ASP A 120 -18.29 17.48 2.43
CA ASP A 120 -17.54 17.62 3.68
C ASP A 120 -16.43 16.55 3.77
N PRO A 121 -15.20 16.87 3.32
CA PRO A 121 -14.11 15.91 3.30
C PRO A 121 -13.66 15.50 4.71
N ALA A 122 -14.01 16.27 5.75
CA ALA A 122 -13.74 15.92 7.13
C ALA A 122 -14.68 14.84 7.66
N ARG A 123 -15.79 14.55 6.97
CA ARG A 123 -16.82 13.58 7.38
C ARG A 123 -17.34 12.75 6.20
N PRO A 124 -16.51 11.87 5.61
CA PRO A 124 -16.94 11.03 4.50
C PRO A 124 -18.17 10.19 4.84
N ARG A 125 -19.04 9.95 3.86
CA ARG A 125 -20.31 9.22 4.07
C ARG A 125 -20.39 7.99 3.18
N LEU A 126 -20.74 6.86 3.77
CA LEU A 126 -21.04 5.65 3.02
C LEU A 126 -22.25 5.90 2.10
N VAL A 127 -22.06 5.73 0.80
CA VAL A 127 -23.09 5.92 -0.23
C VAL A 127 -23.46 4.63 -0.96
N LYS A 128 -22.56 3.64 -0.98
CA LYS A 128 -22.80 2.34 -1.62
C LYS A 128 -22.01 1.24 -0.91
N VAL A 129 -22.58 0.04 -0.88
CA VAL A 129 -21.88 -1.21 -0.59
C VAL A 129 -22.03 -2.11 -1.80
N VAL A 130 -20.92 -2.70 -2.25
CA VAL A 130 -20.89 -3.79 -3.23
C VAL A 130 -20.68 -5.08 -2.44
N GLU A 131 -21.67 -5.97 -2.48
CA GLU A 131 -21.62 -7.22 -1.75
C GLU A 131 -20.63 -8.21 -2.38
N SER A 132 -20.11 -9.14 -1.58
CA SER A 132 -19.06 -10.07 -2.01
C SER A 132 -19.52 -11.00 -3.13
N GLU A 133 -20.82 -11.31 -3.20
CA GLU A 133 -21.40 -12.11 -4.28
C GLU A 133 -21.25 -11.44 -5.64
N GLU A 134 -21.21 -10.10 -5.73
CA GLU A 134 -21.01 -9.41 -7.00
C GLU A 134 -19.57 -9.60 -7.51
N LEU A 135 -18.57 -9.45 -6.62
CA LEU A 135 -17.17 -9.70 -6.94
C LEU A 135 -16.96 -11.16 -7.37
N ALA A 136 -17.54 -12.09 -6.62
CA ALA A 136 -17.50 -13.51 -6.93
C ALA A 136 -18.16 -13.82 -8.28
N ALA A 137 -19.37 -13.33 -8.52
CA ALA A 137 -20.14 -13.67 -9.72
C ALA A 137 -19.57 -13.04 -11.00
N LYS A 138 -19.07 -11.80 -10.93
CA LYS A 138 -18.62 -11.05 -12.11
C LYS A 138 -17.13 -11.18 -12.40
N ALA A 139 -16.29 -11.30 -11.37
CA ALA A 139 -14.84 -11.39 -11.51
C ALA A 139 -14.23 -12.73 -11.08
N ALA A 140 -15.02 -13.64 -10.49
CA ALA A 140 -14.55 -14.93 -9.99
C ALA A 140 -13.46 -14.83 -8.90
N TYR A 141 -13.44 -13.73 -8.14
CA TYR A 141 -12.43 -13.45 -7.12
C TYR A 141 -13.02 -13.23 -5.72
N SER A 142 -12.15 -13.32 -4.71
CA SER A 142 -12.38 -12.89 -3.34
C SER A 142 -11.09 -12.33 -2.74
N ARG A 143 -11.19 -11.76 -1.54
CA ARG A 143 -10.08 -11.13 -0.79
C ARG A 143 -9.47 -9.95 -1.54
N PRO A 144 -10.26 -8.90 -1.83
CA PRO A 144 -9.79 -7.70 -2.49
C PRO A 144 -8.76 -6.95 -1.62
N HIS A 145 -7.72 -6.42 -2.24
CA HIS A 145 -6.55 -5.86 -1.55
C HIS A 145 -6.24 -4.47 -2.09
N THR A 146 -5.31 -4.34 -3.04
CA THR A 146 -4.88 -3.06 -3.60
C THR A 146 -5.87 -2.58 -4.65
N LEU A 147 -6.12 -1.27 -4.70
CA LEU A 147 -6.79 -0.68 -5.85
C LEU A 147 -6.14 0.59 -6.36
N HIS A 148 -6.21 0.76 -7.69
CA HIS A 148 -5.76 1.95 -8.38
C HIS A 148 -6.77 2.37 -9.45
N CYS A 149 -6.91 3.68 -9.64
CA CYS A 149 -7.68 4.30 -10.71
C CYS A 149 -6.93 4.14 -12.04
N GLY A 150 -7.35 3.17 -12.86
CA GLY A 150 -6.70 2.80 -14.12
C GLY A 150 -7.44 3.29 -15.36
N PRO A 151 -6.97 2.92 -16.57
CA PRO A 151 -7.54 3.40 -17.83
C PRO A 151 -8.96 2.92 -18.14
N ASP A 152 -9.23 1.65 -17.86
CA ASP A 152 -10.48 0.95 -18.23
C ASP A 152 -11.40 0.69 -17.03
N GLY A 153 -11.12 1.31 -15.89
CA GLY A 153 -11.82 1.08 -14.63
C GLY A 153 -10.93 1.34 -13.43
N VAL A 154 -11.50 1.15 -12.25
CA VAL A 154 -10.71 0.96 -11.03
C VAL A 154 -10.24 -0.49 -11.02
N PHE A 155 -8.93 -0.71 -10.97
CA PHE A 155 -8.32 -2.02 -10.89
C PHE A 155 -8.23 -2.41 -9.43
N LEU A 156 -8.63 -3.64 -9.09
CA LEU A 156 -8.69 -4.15 -7.72
C LEU A 156 -8.02 -5.54 -7.66
N SER A 157 -6.83 -5.63 -7.08
CA SER A 157 -6.19 -6.93 -6.85
C SER A 157 -6.97 -7.74 -5.83
N CYS A 158 -6.97 -9.07 -5.98
CA CYS A 158 -7.71 -10.03 -5.19
C CYS A 158 -6.87 -11.28 -4.95
N LEU A 159 -6.71 -11.69 -3.69
CA LEU A 159 -5.77 -12.75 -3.30
C LEU A 159 -6.33 -14.17 -3.49
N GLY A 160 -7.66 -14.31 -3.57
CA GLY A 160 -8.35 -15.60 -3.62
C GLY A 160 -9.32 -15.74 -4.78
N GLY A 161 -9.77 -16.98 -5.02
CA GLY A 161 -10.85 -17.27 -5.95
C GLY A 161 -12.23 -17.03 -5.31
N ALA A 162 -13.27 -16.97 -6.15
CA ALA A 162 -14.66 -16.89 -5.69
C ALA A 162 -15.11 -18.13 -4.89
N ASP A 163 -16.21 -17.99 -4.16
CA ASP A 163 -16.93 -19.09 -3.50
C ASP A 163 -16.08 -19.97 -2.56
N GLY A 164 -15.09 -19.36 -1.90
CA GLY A 164 -14.18 -20.05 -0.98
C GLY A 164 -13.05 -20.83 -1.66
N ALA A 165 -12.88 -20.67 -2.97
CA ALA A 165 -11.71 -21.20 -3.67
C ALA A 165 -10.46 -20.44 -3.26
N ASP A 166 -9.38 -21.19 -3.04
CA ASP A 166 -8.12 -20.62 -2.57
C ASP A 166 -7.42 -19.79 -3.64
N GLY A 167 -7.59 -20.13 -4.92
CA GLY A 167 -7.06 -19.37 -6.04
C GLY A 167 -7.41 -19.99 -7.40
N PRO A 168 -6.87 -19.44 -8.50
CA PRO A 168 -5.91 -18.33 -8.53
C PRO A 168 -6.53 -16.99 -8.08
N GLY A 169 -5.71 -16.13 -7.48
CA GLY A 169 -6.03 -14.71 -7.32
C GLY A 169 -5.84 -13.96 -8.64
N GLY A 170 -6.08 -12.65 -8.64
CA GLY A 170 -5.95 -11.81 -9.84
C GLY A 170 -6.47 -10.40 -9.61
N VAL A 171 -7.04 -9.78 -10.65
CA VAL A 171 -7.48 -8.38 -10.65
C VAL A 171 -8.90 -8.27 -11.20
N ALA A 172 -9.78 -7.65 -10.43
CA ALA A 172 -11.11 -7.26 -10.89
C ALA A 172 -11.08 -5.82 -11.45
N LEU A 173 -11.91 -5.55 -12.44
CA LEU A 173 -12.20 -4.18 -12.90
C LEU A 173 -13.54 -3.71 -12.34
N LEU A 174 -13.55 -2.50 -11.80
CA LEU A 174 -14.77 -1.80 -11.39
C LEU A 174 -15.03 -0.62 -12.31
N ASP A 175 -16.30 -0.31 -12.52
CA ASP A 175 -16.73 0.86 -13.26
C ASP A 175 -16.37 2.16 -12.53
N HIS A 176 -15.88 3.16 -13.26
CA HIS A 176 -15.40 4.43 -12.67
C HIS A 176 -16.48 5.29 -12.03
N GLU A 177 -17.73 5.15 -12.45
CA GLU A 177 -18.83 6.01 -12.01
C GLU A 177 -19.78 5.27 -11.07
N THR A 178 -20.15 4.05 -11.43
CA THR A 178 -21.11 3.24 -10.69
C THR A 178 -20.46 2.41 -9.60
N PHE A 179 -19.16 2.14 -9.69
CA PHE A 179 -18.41 1.22 -8.82
C PHE A 179 -18.93 -0.22 -8.84
N GLU A 180 -19.70 -0.60 -9.86
CA GLU A 180 -20.07 -2.00 -10.07
C GLU A 180 -18.87 -2.80 -10.53
N VAL A 181 -18.82 -4.07 -10.15
CA VAL A 181 -17.81 -5.00 -10.70
C VAL A 181 -18.16 -5.21 -12.17
N LEU A 182 -17.16 -5.12 -13.04
CA LEU A 182 -17.32 -5.33 -14.47
C LEU A 182 -16.99 -6.77 -14.83
N ARG A 183 -15.76 -7.19 -14.53
CA ARG A 183 -15.18 -8.49 -14.91
C ARG A 183 -13.82 -8.70 -14.24
N ALA A 184 -13.25 -9.89 -14.41
CA ALA A 184 -11.80 -10.08 -14.28
C ALA A 184 -11.05 -9.30 -15.39
N TRP A 185 -9.89 -8.74 -15.05
CA TRP A 185 -9.05 -8.01 -15.98
C TRP A 185 -8.30 -8.95 -16.94
N GLU A 186 -7.79 -10.07 -16.43
CA GLU A 186 -6.91 -10.96 -17.20
C GLU A 186 -7.63 -11.63 -18.36
N SER A 187 -7.05 -11.54 -19.56
CA SER A 187 -7.51 -12.29 -20.74
C SER A 187 -6.71 -13.59 -20.93
N ASP A 188 -5.44 -13.58 -20.54
CA ASP A 188 -4.56 -14.76 -20.49
C ASP A 188 -3.57 -14.55 -19.33
N ARG A 189 -3.72 -15.35 -18.27
CA ARG A 189 -2.92 -15.22 -17.04
C ARG A 189 -1.55 -15.89 -17.11
N GLY A 190 -1.26 -16.63 -18.19
CA GLY A 190 -0.03 -17.41 -18.28
C GLY A 190 0.18 -18.30 -17.04
N PRO A 191 1.36 -18.29 -16.40
CA PRO A 191 1.65 -19.09 -15.22
C PRO A 191 1.21 -18.45 -13.89
N GLN A 192 0.62 -17.25 -13.89
CA GLN A 192 0.23 -16.58 -12.64
C GLN A 192 -0.81 -17.40 -11.87
N ARG A 193 -0.60 -17.50 -10.55
CA ARG A 193 -1.53 -18.12 -9.61
C ARG A 193 -1.75 -17.29 -8.36
N PHE A 194 -0.67 -16.80 -7.75
CA PHE A 194 -0.74 -15.93 -6.58
C PHE A 194 -0.90 -14.47 -7.00
N ALA A 195 -1.46 -13.67 -6.11
CA ALA A 195 -1.63 -12.24 -6.28
C ALA A 195 -1.35 -11.54 -4.94
N TYR A 196 -1.09 -10.25 -4.98
CA TYR A 196 -1.05 -9.38 -3.81
C TYR A 196 -1.28 -7.93 -4.25
N ASP A 197 -0.25 -7.29 -4.80
CA ASP A 197 -0.27 -5.89 -5.22
C ASP A 197 -0.23 -5.76 -6.75
N LEU A 198 -0.64 -4.58 -7.25
CA LEU A 198 -0.72 -4.26 -8.68
C LEU A 198 -0.37 -2.80 -8.89
N TRP A 199 0.48 -2.50 -9.87
CA TRP A 199 0.62 -1.16 -10.41
C TRP A 199 1.08 -1.22 -11.88
N TRP A 200 1.63 -0.14 -12.44
CA TRP A 200 1.85 -0.03 -13.89
C TRP A 200 2.84 1.05 -14.31
N HIS A 201 3.24 0.93 -15.57
CA HIS A 201 3.90 1.91 -16.42
C HIS A 201 2.93 2.29 -17.55
N LEU A 202 2.08 3.31 -17.32
CA LEU A 202 0.93 3.63 -18.19
C LEU A 202 1.35 3.85 -19.65
N ARG A 203 2.39 4.64 -19.89
CA ARG A 203 2.83 5.00 -21.26
C ARG A 203 3.43 3.83 -22.03
N GLN A 204 3.87 2.81 -21.32
CA GLN A 204 4.51 1.62 -21.88
C GLN A 204 3.51 0.48 -22.03
N ASN A 205 2.24 0.67 -21.64
CA ASN A 205 1.20 -0.36 -21.64
C ASN A 205 1.63 -1.61 -20.86
N VAL A 206 2.26 -1.39 -19.69
CA VAL A 206 2.73 -2.48 -18.83
C VAL A 206 2.10 -2.38 -17.46
N ALA A 207 1.45 -3.46 -17.02
CA ALA A 207 1.10 -3.67 -15.62
C ALA A 207 2.10 -4.61 -14.94
N VAL A 208 2.24 -4.48 -13.63
CA VAL A 208 3.10 -5.32 -12.78
C VAL A 208 2.27 -5.81 -11.60
N THR A 209 2.27 -7.11 -11.34
CA THR A 209 1.64 -7.71 -10.15
C THR A 209 2.63 -8.54 -9.35
N SER A 210 2.41 -8.64 -8.04
CA SER A 210 3.24 -9.39 -7.11
C SER A 210 2.50 -10.60 -6.49
N GLU A 211 3.19 -11.34 -5.62
CA GLU A 211 2.71 -12.62 -5.08
C GLU A 211 2.94 -12.73 -3.57
N TRP A 212 1.86 -12.88 -2.79
CA TRP A 212 1.93 -13.24 -1.37
C TRP A 212 1.63 -14.73 -1.16
N GLY A 213 0.36 -15.12 -1.25
CA GLY A 213 -0.13 -16.47 -1.00
C GLY A 213 -1.65 -16.51 -1.11
N THR A 214 -2.23 -17.71 -1.08
CA THR A 214 -3.69 -17.88 -1.11
C THR A 214 -4.30 -17.72 0.29
N PRO A 215 -5.62 -17.45 0.42
CA PRO A 215 -6.28 -17.23 1.71
C PRO A 215 -5.96 -18.28 2.78
N SER A 216 -5.94 -19.57 2.42
CA SER A 216 -5.62 -20.65 3.37
C SER A 216 -4.20 -20.59 3.94
N MET A 217 -3.29 -19.85 3.31
CA MET A 217 -1.91 -19.68 3.73
C MET A 217 -1.70 -18.51 4.70
N TYR A 218 -2.66 -17.61 4.85
CA TYR A 218 -2.47 -16.40 5.68
C TYR A 218 -3.64 -16.04 6.59
N GLU A 219 -4.88 -16.44 6.29
CA GLU A 219 -6.06 -15.97 7.05
C GLU A 219 -6.02 -16.38 8.52
N ASP A 220 -5.44 -17.55 8.81
CA ASP A 220 -5.26 -18.09 10.17
C ASP A 220 -3.83 -17.88 10.71
N GLY A 221 -3.06 -17.00 10.05
CA GLY A 221 -1.68 -16.68 10.36
C GLY A 221 -0.67 -17.28 9.38
N LEU A 222 0.58 -16.83 9.49
CA LEU A 222 1.73 -17.41 8.79
C LEU A 222 1.83 -18.91 9.13
N VAL A 223 2.01 -19.75 8.12
CA VAL A 223 2.20 -21.20 8.26
C VAL A 223 3.69 -21.53 8.10
N PRO A 224 4.42 -21.83 9.21
CA PRO A 224 5.86 -22.04 9.17
C PRO A 224 6.29 -23.18 8.23
N GLU A 225 5.51 -24.25 8.15
CA GLU A 225 5.81 -25.39 7.29
C GLU A 225 5.79 -24.98 5.80
N LEU A 226 4.79 -24.20 5.39
CA LEU A 226 4.70 -23.69 4.01
C LEU A 226 5.84 -22.71 3.71
N LEU A 227 6.21 -21.86 4.67
CA LEU A 227 7.31 -20.93 4.53
C LEU A 227 8.65 -21.66 4.35
N LEU A 228 8.95 -22.62 5.22
CA LEU A 228 10.20 -23.39 5.17
C LEU A 228 10.28 -24.30 3.94
N ASP A 229 9.13 -24.76 3.43
CA ASP A 229 9.03 -25.50 2.18
C ASP A 229 8.97 -24.58 0.93
N ARG A 230 9.21 -23.27 1.09
CA ARG A 230 9.31 -22.27 0.01
C ARG A 230 8.03 -22.15 -0.84
N GLN A 231 6.86 -22.21 -0.20
CA GLN A 231 5.56 -22.26 -0.89
C GLN A 231 4.84 -20.92 -1.01
N TYR A 232 5.31 -19.85 -0.36
CA TYR A 232 4.76 -18.50 -0.56
C TYR A 232 5.28 -17.90 -1.89
N GLY A 233 4.59 -16.87 -2.36
CA GLY A 233 4.90 -16.17 -3.60
C GLY A 233 6.31 -15.60 -3.62
N HIS A 234 6.98 -15.68 -4.77
CA HIS A 234 8.37 -15.26 -4.95
C HIS A 234 8.64 -14.71 -6.35
N SER A 235 7.61 -14.21 -7.04
CA SER A 235 7.74 -13.68 -8.40
C SER A 235 7.01 -12.36 -8.61
N LEU A 236 7.50 -11.60 -9.59
CA LEU A 236 6.77 -10.53 -10.25
C LEU A 236 6.20 -11.04 -11.59
N HIS A 237 5.05 -10.49 -11.96
CA HIS A 237 4.42 -10.73 -13.25
C HIS A 237 4.25 -9.43 -14.01
N PHE A 238 4.68 -9.41 -15.27
CA PHE A 238 4.51 -8.29 -16.19
C PHE A 238 3.44 -8.64 -17.22
N TRP A 239 2.63 -7.64 -17.56
CA TRP A 239 1.40 -7.78 -18.34
C TRP A 239 1.27 -6.69 -19.38
N GLU A 240 0.57 -6.96 -20.47
CA GLU A 240 0.05 -5.92 -21.35
C GLU A 240 -1.19 -5.30 -20.67
N LEU A 241 -1.09 -4.02 -20.29
CA LEU A 241 -2.08 -3.35 -19.43
C LEU A 241 -3.49 -3.35 -20.06
N ASP A 242 -3.58 -2.94 -21.33
CA ASP A 242 -4.87 -2.79 -22.02
C ASP A 242 -5.61 -4.11 -22.23
N SER A 243 -4.87 -5.21 -22.44
CA SER A 243 -5.49 -6.51 -22.78
C SER A 243 -5.57 -7.46 -21.61
N GLY A 244 -4.81 -7.25 -20.53
CA GLY A 244 -4.69 -8.19 -19.43
C GLY A 244 -4.00 -9.50 -19.83
N ARG A 245 -3.14 -9.47 -20.86
CA ARG A 245 -2.36 -10.63 -21.30
C ARG A 245 -1.03 -10.67 -20.59
N HIS A 246 -0.72 -11.81 -19.96
CA HIS A 246 0.55 -12.07 -19.30
C HIS A 246 1.70 -12.05 -20.32
N LEU A 247 2.79 -11.36 -19.97
CA LEU A 247 3.99 -11.23 -20.80
C LEU A 247 5.16 -12.03 -20.23
N GLN A 248 5.41 -11.87 -18.93
CA GLN A 248 6.62 -12.38 -18.30
C GLN A 248 6.40 -12.67 -16.83
N ARG A 249 7.00 -13.77 -16.35
CA ARG A 249 7.19 -14.05 -14.93
C ARG A 249 8.67 -13.90 -14.62
N VAL A 250 9.01 -13.12 -13.59
CA VAL A 250 10.39 -12.94 -13.13
C VAL A 250 10.47 -13.45 -11.69
N ASP A 251 11.30 -14.46 -11.48
CA ASP A 251 11.53 -15.10 -10.19
C ASP A 251 12.58 -14.31 -9.37
N LEU A 252 12.27 -14.03 -8.11
CA LEU A 252 13.16 -13.33 -7.17
C LEU A 252 13.99 -14.32 -6.32
N GLY A 253 13.92 -15.62 -6.60
CA GLY A 253 14.58 -16.70 -5.86
C GLY A 253 13.65 -17.27 -4.80
N ASP A 254 13.47 -18.60 -4.79
CA ASP A 254 12.57 -19.29 -3.87
C ASP A 254 13.03 -19.21 -2.41
N GLU A 255 14.26 -18.79 -2.14
CA GLU A 255 14.70 -18.44 -0.80
C GLU A 255 14.03 -17.16 -0.27
N ASN A 256 13.60 -16.24 -1.15
CA ASN A 256 12.98 -14.98 -0.79
C ASN A 256 11.45 -15.11 -0.93
N GLN A 257 10.74 -14.99 0.18
CA GLN A 257 9.32 -15.31 0.26
C GLN A 257 8.49 -14.05 0.49
N MET A 258 7.29 -14.06 -0.10
CA MET A 258 6.27 -13.00 -0.03
C MET A 258 6.76 -11.72 -0.70
N VAL A 259 6.48 -11.61 -2.00
CA VAL A 259 6.76 -10.43 -2.82
C VAL A 259 5.54 -9.52 -2.69
N LEU A 260 5.68 -8.42 -1.96
CA LEU A 260 4.54 -7.59 -1.56
C LEU A 260 4.37 -6.36 -2.46
N GLU A 261 4.80 -5.21 -1.99
CA GLU A 261 4.41 -3.90 -2.49
C GLU A 261 5.19 -3.52 -3.76
N VAL A 262 4.49 -3.21 -4.84
CA VAL A 262 5.07 -2.75 -6.09
C VAL A 262 5.04 -1.22 -6.15
N ARG A 263 6.20 -0.59 -6.35
CA ARG A 263 6.36 0.86 -6.48
C ARG A 263 7.09 1.20 -7.79
N PRO A 264 6.38 1.35 -8.93
CA PRO A 264 6.97 1.89 -10.14
C PRO A 264 7.45 3.33 -9.91
N ALA A 265 8.45 3.75 -10.70
CA ALA A 265 8.82 5.16 -10.77
C ALA A 265 7.63 6.04 -11.16
N HIS A 266 7.57 7.23 -10.59
CA HIS A 266 6.56 8.25 -10.87
C HIS A 266 6.79 8.95 -12.20
N ASP A 267 8.04 9.05 -12.68
CA ASP A 267 8.35 9.50 -14.04
C ASP A 267 7.65 8.59 -15.08
N PRO A 268 6.68 9.11 -15.86
CA PRO A 268 5.91 8.30 -16.80
C PRO A 268 6.72 7.75 -17.99
N GLU A 269 7.97 8.18 -18.18
CA GLU A 269 8.88 7.62 -19.18
C GLU A 269 9.79 6.53 -18.61
N ALA A 270 9.89 6.42 -17.28
CA ALA A 270 10.70 5.41 -16.65
C ALA A 270 10.10 4.01 -16.88
N THR A 271 10.97 3.01 -16.82
CA THR A 271 10.60 1.60 -16.97
C THR A 271 11.25 0.76 -15.88
N TRP A 272 11.29 1.33 -14.67
CA TRP A 272 11.88 0.73 -13.49
C TRP A 272 10.97 0.94 -12.28
N GLY A 273 11.22 0.19 -11.21
CA GLY A 273 10.53 0.34 -9.94
C GLY A 273 11.05 -0.62 -8.87
N PHE A 274 10.52 -0.52 -7.66
CA PHE A 274 10.96 -1.29 -6.51
C PHE A 274 9.88 -2.23 -5.98
N VAL A 275 10.29 -3.42 -5.54
CA VAL A 275 9.45 -4.37 -4.80
C VAL A 275 10.19 -4.92 -3.59
N ASN A 276 9.48 -5.21 -2.50
CA ASN A 276 10.04 -5.89 -1.33
C ASN A 276 9.75 -7.40 -1.31
N THR A 277 10.67 -8.14 -0.72
CA THR A 277 10.45 -9.51 -0.21
C THR A 277 10.53 -9.49 1.31
N VAL A 278 9.53 -10.07 1.98
CA VAL A 278 9.36 -9.97 3.45
C VAL A 278 10.47 -10.70 4.21
N VAL A 279 10.85 -11.89 3.75
CA VAL A 279 11.81 -12.74 4.46
C VAL A 279 12.55 -13.69 3.54
N ASN A 280 13.83 -13.88 3.80
CA ASN A 280 14.65 -14.93 3.23
C ASN A 280 14.70 -16.12 4.19
N VAL A 281 14.35 -17.32 3.73
CA VAL A 281 14.23 -18.50 4.61
C VAL A 281 15.58 -19.12 5.00
N GLU A 282 16.68 -18.68 4.39
CA GLU A 282 18.03 -19.18 4.69
C GLU A 282 18.70 -18.38 5.81
N ASP A 283 18.47 -17.07 5.87
CA ASP A 283 19.15 -16.16 6.81
C ASP A 283 18.25 -15.15 7.53
N LEU A 284 16.93 -15.19 7.29
CA LEU A 284 15.91 -14.30 7.85
C LEU A 284 16.07 -12.82 7.49
N SER A 285 16.93 -12.48 6.52
CA SER A 285 16.99 -11.13 5.98
C SER A 285 15.71 -10.78 5.22
N ALA A 286 15.50 -9.50 4.96
CA ALA A 286 14.53 -9.03 3.97
C ALA A 286 15.25 -8.24 2.88
N SER A 287 14.60 -8.01 1.75
CA SER A 287 15.26 -7.35 0.62
C SER A 287 14.32 -6.46 -0.17
N VAL A 288 14.90 -5.43 -0.79
CA VAL A 288 14.25 -4.64 -1.85
C VAL A 288 14.95 -4.91 -3.16
N TRP A 289 14.15 -5.04 -4.20
CA TRP A 289 14.57 -5.38 -5.55
C TRP A 289 14.17 -4.28 -6.50
N LEU A 290 15.10 -3.88 -7.37
CA LEU A 290 14.85 -3.01 -8.49
C LEU A 290 14.48 -3.88 -9.69
N TRP A 291 13.33 -3.63 -10.33
CA TRP A 291 13.12 -4.09 -11.70
C TRP A 291 13.48 -3.00 -12.70
N THR A 292 13.98 -3.40 -13.87
CA THR A 292 14.24 -2.51 -15.00
C THR A 292 13.91 -3.22 -16.30
N ARG A 293 13.64 -2.45 -17.36
CA ARG A 293 13.47 -2.99 -18.72
C ARG A 293 14.80 -3.07 -19.45
N GLU A 294 15.17 -4.26 -19.90
CA GLU A 294 16.35 -4.54 -20.73
C GLU A 294 15.90 -5.06 -22.10
N GLY A 295 15.71 -4.14 -23.07
CA GLY A 295 15.13 -4.49 -24.38
C GLY A 295 13.62 -4.73 -24.27
N GLU A 296 13.17 -5.93 -24.64
CA GLU A 296 11.75 -6.31 -24.52
C GLU A 296 11.41 -6.88 -23.14
N ASP A 297 12.41 -7.40 -22.41
CA ASP A 297 12.23 -8.09 -21.14
C ASP A 297 12.41 -7.17 -19.94
N PHE A 298 11.81 -7.54 -18.82
CA PHE A 298 12.11 -6.99 -17.50
C PHE A 298 13.07 -7.91 -16.74
N VAL A 299 13.99 -7.30 -15.99
CA VAL A 299 14.93 -8.00 -15.10
C VAL A 299 14.84 -7.44 -13.70
N VAL A 300 15.11 -8.26 -12.69
CA VAL A 300 15.14 -7.85 -11.28
C VAL A 300 16.55 -7.97 -10.71
N ARG A 301 16.91 -7.02 -9.83
CA ARG A 301 18.20 -6.97 -9.14
C ARG A 301 17.96 -6.65 -7.68
N LYS A 302 18.49 -7.46 -6.77
CA LYS A 302 18.49 -7.15 -5.34
C LYS A 302 19.39 -5.94 -5.08
N VAL A 303 18.83 -4.87 -4.51
CA VAL A 303 19.54 -3.59 -4.32
C VAL A 303 19.67 -3.21 -2.84
N ILE A 304 18.79 -3.71 -1.98
CA ILE A 304 18.87 -3.53 -0.52
C ILE A 304 18.68 -4.90 0.13
N THR A 305 19.52 -5.20 1.12
CA THR A 305 19.34 -6.34 2.04
C THR A 305 19.42 -5.82 3.47
N ILE A 306 18.40 -6.13 4.28
CA ILE A 306 18.37 -5.82 5.71
C ILE A 306 18.48 -7.14 6.47
N PRO A 307 19.54 -7.37 7.28
CA PRO A 307 19.70 -8.62 8.00
C PRO A 307 18.78 -8.72 9.22
N ALA A 308 18.50 -9.95 9.67
CA ALA A 308 17.85 -10.17 10.97
C ALA A 308 18.74 -9.70 12.14
N GLU A 309 18.10 -9.21 13.20
CA GLU A 309 18.78 -8.77 14.44
C GLU A 309 18.79 -9.91 15.47
N PRO A 310 19.96 -10.39 15.94
CA PRO A 310 20.01 -11.40 17.01
C PRO A 310 19.32 -10.92 18.28
N ALA A 311 18.57 -11.81 18.92
CA ALA A 311 17.82 -11.50 20.14
C ALA A 311 17.83 -12.68 21.11
N ARG A 312 17.60 -12.39 22.40
CA ARG A 312 17.48 -13.45 23.41
C ARG A 312 16.17 -14.21 23.19
N THR A 313 16.22 -15.54 23.32
CA THR A 313 15.06 -16.41 23.07
C THR A 313 13.87 -16.06 23.96
N GLU A 314 14.09 -15.61 25.20
CA GLU A 314 13.03 -15.19 26.11
C GLU A 314 12.31 -13.90 25.69
N ASP A 315 12.95 -13.05 24.88
CA ASP A 315 12.41 -11.78 24.39
C ASP A 315 11.61 -11.97 23.08
N LEU A 316 11.72 -13.14 22.45
CA LEU A 316 11.09 -13.45 21.16
C LEU A 316 9.69 -14.07 21.31
N PRO A 317 8.76 -13.76 20.39
CA PRO A 317 7.48 -14.44 20.29
C PRO A 317 7.69 -15.92 19.95
N PRO A 318 6.77 -16.82 20.32
CA PRO A 318 6.95 -18.27 20.16
C PRO A 318 7.42 -18.70 18.76
N ALA A 319 6.88 -18.07 17.71
CA ALA A 319 7.22 -18.36 16.32
C ALA A 319 8.70 -18.07 15.98
N LEU A 320 9.33 -17.10 16.65
CA LEU A 320 10.70 -16.66 16.34
C LEU A 320 11.77 -17.29 17.24
N ARG A 321 11.37 -17.90 18.37
CA ARG A 321 12.29 -18.52 19.33
C ARG A 321 13.27 -19.54 18.73
N PRO A 322 12.86 -20.43 17.80
CA PRO A 322 13.79 -21.40 17.19
C PRO A 322 14.93 -20.75 16.43
N PHE A 323 14.74 -19.51 15.96
CA PHE A 323 15.69 -18.80 15.12
C PHE A 323 16.65 -17.90 15.92
N GLY A 324 16.27 -17.47 17.12
CA GLY A 324 17.13 -16.63 17.98
C GLY A 324 17.42 -15.24 17.40
N ALA A 325 16.58 -14.76 16.48
CA ALA A 325 16.69 -13.46 15.84
C ALA A 325 15.32 -12.87 15.53
N VAL A 326 15.28 -11.55 15.37
CA VAL A 326 14.16 -10.78 14.85
C VAL A 326 14.41 -10.55 13.36
N PRO A 327 13.66 -11.19 12.45
CA PRO A 327 13.66 -10.81 11.05
C PRO A 327 13.17 -9.36 10.92
N PRO A 328 13.67 -8.57 9.97
CA PRO A 328 13.19 -7.20 9.76
C PRO A 328 11.75 -7.17 9.25
N PHE A 329 11.29 -8.18 8.49
CA PHE A 329 9.97 -8.20 7.85
C PHE A 329 9.67 -6.88 7.13
N ILE A 330 10.29 -6.66 5.97
CA ILE A 330 9.93 -5.50 5.15
C ILE A 330 8.49 -5.72 4.68
N ALA A 331 7.55 -5.04 5.31
CA ALA A 331 6.12 -5.18 5.04
C ALA A 331 5.66 -4.19 3.97
N ASP A 332 6.18 -2.97 4.01
CA ASP A 332 5.83 -1.90 3.07
C ASP A 332 7.06 -1.09 2.63
N ILE A 333 6.95 -0.55 1.42
CA ILE A 333 7.89 0.41 0.83
C ILE A 333 7.11 1.54 0.15
N ASP A 334 7.65 2.75 0.17
CA ASP A 334 7.03 3.87 -0.55
C ASP A 334 8.09 4.77 -1.21
N LEU A 335 7.81 5.21 -2.43
CA LEU A 335 8.73 5.97 -3.27
C LEU A 335 8.21 7.40 -3.40
N SER A 336 9.02 8.40 -3.04
CA SER A 336 8.63 9.81 -3.16
C SER A 336 8.30 10.17 -4.61
N VAL A 337 7.34 11.08 -4.79
CA VAL A 337 6.80 11.48 -6.11
C VAL A 337 7.87 12.02 -7.07
N ASP A 338 8.98 12.53 -6.55
CA ASP A 338 10.14 13.00 -7.33
C ASP A 338 11.16 11.90 -7.68
N ASP A 339 10.88 10.64 -7.34
CA ASP A 339 11.70 9.45 -7.54
C ASP A 339 13.09 9.50 -6.85
N GLN A 340 13.26 10.32 -5.82
CA GLN A 340 14.56 10.49 -5.15
C GLN A 340 14.71 9.71 -3.84
N TRP A 341 13.61 9.42 -3.15
CA TRP A 341 13.64 8.86 -1.81
C TRP A 341 12.77 7.61 -1.70
N LEU A 342 13.38 6.51 -1.28
CA LEU A 342 12.70 5.26 -0.97
C LEU A 342 12.65 5.06 0.53
N TYR A 343 11.46 4.80 1.05
CA TYR A 343 11.22 4.50 2.46
C TYR A 343 10.90 3.01 2.61
N VAL A 344 11.51 2.37 3.59
CA VAL A 344 11.43 0.92 3.79
C VAL A 344 11.08 0.64 5.23
N SER A 345 9.90 0.07 5.46
CA SER A 345 9.36 -0.22 6.78
C SER A 345 9.65 -1.66 7.20
N THR A 346 10.37 -1.85 8.30
CA THR A 346 10.75 -3.15 8.84
C THR A 346 9.90 -3.47 10.06
N TRP A 347 8.76 -4.10 9.83
CA TRP A 347 7.77 -4.37 10.87
C TRP A 347 8.35 -5.19 12.02
N GLY A 348 9.23 -6.17 11.77
CA GLY A 348 9.84 -6.95 12.85
C GLY A 348 10.75 -6.14 13.77
N THR A 349 11.72 -5.39 13.23
CA THR A 349 12.69 -4.62 14.04
C THR A 349 12.14 -3.26 14.51
N GLY A 350 11.13 -2.75 13.81
CA GLY A 350 10.46 -1.48 14.08
C GLY A 350 11.13 -0.27 13.46
N ASP A 351 11.94 -0.42 12.41
CA ASP A 351 12.61 0.71 11.76
C ASP A 351 11.82 1.18 10.53
N LEU A 352 11.81 2.49 10.31
CA LEU A 352 11.64 3.06 8.99
C LEU A 352 13.02 3.52 8.49
N HIS A 353 13.50 2.92 7.41
CA HIS A 353 14.73 3.35 6.74
C HIS A 353 14.41 4.33 5.61
N GLN A 354 15.25 5.35 5.45
CA GLN A 354 15.24 6.24 4.29
C GLN A 354 16.48 5.95 3.44
N TYR A 355 16.26 5.81 2.13
CA TYR A 355 17.29 5.63 1.12
C TYR A 355 17.19 6.72 0.07
N ASP A 356 18.33 7.32 -0.26
CA ASP A 356 18.50 8.11 -1.48
C ASP A 356 18.63 7.13 -2.66
N VAL A 357 17.67 7.22 -3.60
CA VAL A 357 17.57 6.39 -4.80
C VAL A 357 17.68 7.20 -6.08
N SER A 358 18.30 8.39 -6.02
CA SER A 358 18.65 9.18 -7.21
C SER A 358 19.48 8.39 -8.24
N ASP A 359 20.23 7.38 -7.78
CA ASP A 359 20.65 6.23 -8.58
C ASP A 359 19.91 4.97 -8.08
N PRO A 360 18.87 4.50 -8.78
CA PRO A 360 18.06 3.37 -8.31
C PRO A 360 18.83 2.05 -8.26
N PHE A 361 19.96 1.94 -8.97
CA PHE A 361 20.82 0.75 -8.95
C PHE A 361 21.70 0.67 -7.70
N HIS A 362 21.92 1.79 -7.01
CA HIS A 362 22.77 1.87 -5.83
C HIS A 362 22.10 2.70 -4.71
N PRO A 363 20.96 2.24 -4.15
CA PRO A 363 20.31 2.92 -3.03
C PRO A 363 21.28 3.20 -1.89
N ARG A 364 21.33 4.45 -1.44
CA ARG A 364 22.20 4.90 -0.37
C ARG A 364 21.38 5.15 0.88
N TRP A 365 21.59 4.32 1.90
CA TRP A 365 20.98 4.54 3.22
C TRP A 365 21.42 5.90 3.80
N THR A 366 20.46 6.71 4.25
CA THR A 366 20.71 8.05 4.81
C THR A 366 20.34 8.14 6.28
N ALA A 367 19.18 7.62 6.67
CA ALA A 367 18.65 7.73 8.02
C ALA A 367 17.74 6.54 8.35
N SER A 368 17.49 6.36 9.64
CA SER A 368 16.39 5.52 10.13
C SER A 368 15.79 6.09 11.41
N VAL A 369 14.53 5.76 11.65
CA VAL A 369 13.82 6.01 12.90
C VAL A 369 13.22 4.69 13.37
N ARG A 370 13.42 4.34 14.64
CA ARG A 370 12.84 3.15 15.25
C ARG A 370 11.59 3.52 16.06
N LEU A 371 10.48 2.84 15.82
CA LEU A 371 9.19 2.99 16.50
C LEU A 371 8.56 1.61 16.70
N GLY A 372 8.32 1.22 17.95
CA GLY A 372 7.87 -0.14 18.28
C GLY A 372 8.98 -1.17 18.04
N GLY A 373 8.60 -2.30 17.44
CA GLY A 373 9.48 -3.44 17.15
C GLY A 373 9.34 -4.57 18.19
N ILE A 374 9.58 -5.80 17.76
CA ILE A 374 9.34 -7.01 18.58
C ILE A 374 10.10 -6.95 19.92
N VAL A 375 11.38 -6.58 19.86
CA VAL A 375 12.28 -6.52 21.03
C VAL A 375 12.50 -5.08 21.49
N SER A 376 12.73 -4.15 20.56
CA SER A 376 13.04 -2.74 20.84
C SER A 376 11.92 -2.02 21.56
N ARG A 377 10.67 -2.22 21.12
CA ARG A 377 9.45 -1.55 21.63
C ARG A 377 9.66 -0.05 21.83
N GLN A 378 10.35 0.58 20.87
CA GLN A 378 10.83 1.94 20.99
C GLN A 378 9.62 2.89 21.17
N PRO A 379 9.56 3.67 22.27
CA PRO A 379 8.45 4.57 22.53
C PRO A 379 8.40 5.74 21.55
N HIS A 380 7.22 6.33 21.39
CA HIS A 380 7.06 7.61 20.73
C HIS A 380 7.63 8.74 21.63
N PRO A 381 8.32 9.77 21.10
CA PRO A 381 8.94 10.82 21.93
C PRO A 381 7.96 11.65 22.79
N ALA A 382 6.68 11.70 22.40
CA ALA A 382 5.65 12.35 23.22
C ALA A 382 5.35 11.59 24.52
N GLU A 383 5.59 10.27 24.54
CA GLU A 383 5.34 9.37 25.67
C GLU A 383 6.54 8.44 25.89
N PRO A 384 7.70 8.98 26.32
CA PRO A 384 8.98 8.25 26.32
C PRO A 384 9.03 7.06 27.29
N ASP A 385 8.08 6.97 28.24
CA ASP A 385 7.99 5.88 29.22
C ASP A 385 6.96 4.80 28.82
N THR A 386 6.25 4.98 27.71
CA THR A 386 5.22 4.05 27.21
C THR A 386 5.73 3.35 25.94
N PRO A 387 6.14 2.07 26.03
CA PRO A 387 6.58 1.34 24.85
C PRO A 387 5.48 1.23 23.79
N LEU A 388 5.83 1.45 22.52
CA LEU A 388 4.91 1.21 21.41
C LEU A 388 4.72 -0.30 21.20
N THR A 389 3.47 -0.71 21.04
CA THR A 389 3.10 -2.06 20.58
C THR A 389 3.06 -2.09 19.06
N GLY A 390 3.24 -3.27 18.46
CA GLY A 390 3.48 -3.38 17.02
C GLY A 390 4.79 -2.71 16.61
N ALA A 391 4.82 -2.19 15.38
CA ALA A 391 5.98 -1.56 14.78
C ALA A 391 5.54 -0.76 13.54
N ALA A 392 6.41 0.08 12.98
CA ALA A 392 6.16 0.68 11.68
C ALA A 392 5.76 -0.40 10.67
N GLN A 393 4.60 -0.23 10.02
CA GLN A 393 4.06 -1.12 9.01
C GLN A 393 3.80 -0.29 7.75
N MET A 394 2.57 0.19 7.51
CA MET A 394 2.25 0.99 6.33
C MET A 394 2.93 2.35 6.39
N VAL A 395 3.45 2.78 5.25
CA VAL A 395 4.11 4.05 4.98
C VAL A 395 3.29 4.79 3.95
N GLU A 396 2.96 6.05 4.23
CA GLU A 396 2.39 6.94 3.23
C GLU A 396 3.15 8.26 3.20
N LEU A 397 3.59 8.67 2.01
CA LEU A 397 4.30 9.91 1.82
C LEU A 397 3.38 11.02 1.30
N SER A 398 3.53 12.19 1.91
CA SER A 398 3.05 13.43 1.30
C SER A 398 3.63 13.65 -0.10
N ARG A 399 2.88 14.32 -0.98
CA ARG A 399 3.30 14.57 -2.37
C ARG A 399 4.64 15.29 -2.50
N ASP A 400 4.99 16.17 -1.56
CA ASP A 400 6.28 16.87 -1.56
C ASP A 400 7.43 16.07 -0.91
N GLY A 401 7.14 14.85 -0.43
CA GLY A 401 8.10 13.93 0.19
C GLY A 401 8.59 14.32 1.58
N ARG A 402 8.09 15.41 2.17
CA ARG A 402 8.63 15.97 3.44
C ARG A 402 7.96 15.41 4.68
N ARG A 403 6.83 14.73 4.54
CA ARG A 403 6.07 14.13 5.63
C ARG A 403 5.82 12.66 5.31
N VAL A 404 6.06 11.82 6.32
CA VAL A 404 5.86 10.37 6.26
C VAL A 404 4.88 9.98 7.35
N TYR A 405 3.83 9.25 7.00
CA TYR A 405 2.82 8.76 7.93
C TYR A 405 2.98 7.26 8.13
N LEU A 406 2.98 6.81 9.38
CA LEU A 406 3.20 5.41 9.75
C LEU A 406 2.06 4.87 10.61
N THR A 407 1.52 3.72 10.23
CA THR A 407 0.64 2.89 11.07
C THR A 407 1.29 1.53 11.35
N ASN A 408 0.65 0.68 12.13
CA ASN A 408 1.38 -0.38 12.85
C ASN A 408 0.84 -1.81 12.77
N SER A 409 -0.29 -2.02 12.11
CA SER A 409 -0.88 -3.34 11.94
C SER A 409 -0.59 -3.89 10.55
N LEU A 410 -0.32 -5.20 10.46
CA LEU A 410 -0.21 -5.92 9.20
C LEU A 410 -1.53 -6.62 8.90
N TYR A 411 -1.83 -7.69 9.62
CA TYR A 411 -3.02 -8.51 9.39
C TYR A 411 -3.40 -9.19 10.71
N SER A 412 -4.68 -9.29 11.04
CA SER A 412 -5.18 -9.66 12.38
C SER A 412 -4.51 -10.88 12.98
N ALA A 413 -4.43 -11.97 12.22
CA ALA A 413 -3.81 -13.23 12.65
C ALA A 413 -2.28 -13.15 12.74
N TRP A 414 -1.63 -12.39 11.85
CA TRP A 414 -0.18 -12.24 11.82
C TRP A 414 0.30 -11.34 12.96
N ASP A 415 -0.41 -10.24 13.21
CA ASP A 415 -0.24 -9.40 14.37
C ASP A 415 -0.28 -10.23 15.67
N ALA A 416 -1.22 -11.18 15.78
CA ALA A 416 -1.33 -12.04 16.97
C ALA A 416 -0.15 -13.02 17.10
N GLN A 417 0.41 -13.49 15.98
CA GLN A 417 1.57 -14.39 15.99
C GLN A 417 2.88 -13.65 16.32
N VAL A 418 3.07 -12.46 15.74
CA VAL A 418 4.32 -11.67 15.86
C VAL A 418 4.30 -10.80 17.12
N TYR A 419 3.15 -10.23 17.47
CA TYR A 419 2.91 -9.42 18.67
C TYR A 419 1.84 -10.05 19.57
N PRO A 420 2.14 -11.18 20.24
CA PRO A 420 1.16 -11.92 21.04
C PRO A 420 0.62 -11.15 22.26
N ALA A 421 1.26 -10.05 22.65
CA ALA A 421 0.75 -9.14 23.70
C ALA A 421 -0.39 -8.25 23.20
N GLY A 422 -0.66 -8.22 21.90
CA GLY A 422 -1.59 -7.29 21.25
C GLY A 422 -0.88 -6.10 20.63
N ILE A 423 -1.65 -5.41 19.76
CA ILE A 423 -1.26 -4.16 19.12
C ILE A 423 -2.34 -3.14 19.50
N ASP A 424 -1.91 -2.06 20.14
CA ASP A 424 -2.66 -0.83 20.30
C ASP A 424 -2.42 0.03 19.06
N PRO A 425 -3.47 0.57 18.41
CA PRO A 425 -3.32 1.33 17.18
C PRO A 425 -2.59 2.63 17.40
N TRP A 426 -1.76 3.02 16.44
CA TRP A 426 -1.20 4.37 16.41
C TRP A 426 -0.96 4.81 14.97
N LEU A 427 -1.01 6.13 14.78
CA LEU A 427 -0.53 6.80 13.57
C LEU A 427 0.50 7.84 14.00
N VAL A 428 1.68 7.80 13.40
CA VAL A 428 2.79 8.73 13.66
C VAL A 428 3.13 9.48 12.39
N LYS A 429 3.50 10.76 12.51
CA LYS A 429 4.11 11.53 11.42
C LYS A 429 5.60 11.73 11.67
N LEU A 430 6.40 11.54 10.63
CA LEU A 430 7.81 11.93 10.59
C LEU A 430 7.98 13.10 9.64
N ASP A 431 8.86 14.04 9.98
CA ASP A 431 9.40 15.02 9.06
C ASP A 431 10.67 14.45 8.39
N ALA A 432 10.72 14.50 7.06
CA ALA A 432 11.83 14.01 6.26
C ALA A 432 12.65 15.17 5.68
N ASP A 433 13.97 15.13 5.85
CA ASP A 433 14.91 16.03 5.16
C ASP A 433 15.18 15.47 3.75
N THR A 434 14.46 15.98 2.76
CA THR A 434 14.63 15.60 1.35
C THR A 434 15.81 16.27 0.65
N SER A 435 16.56 17.13 1.35
CA SER A 435 17.75 17.80 0.79
C SER A 435 19.05 17.04 1.12
N HIS A 436 19.16 16.47 2.31
CA HIS A 436 20.37 15.77 2.76
C HIS A 436 20.13 14.35 3.26
N GLY A 437 18.87 13.94 3.38
CA GLY A 437 18.47 12.75 4.12
C GLY A 437 18.41 13.03 5.62
N GLY A 438 17.42 12.43 6.28
CA GLY A 438 17.12 12.66 7.68
C GLY A 438 15.64 12.37 7.95
N LEU A 439 15.39 11.82 9.13
CA LEU A 439 14.04 11.55 9.63
C LEU A 439 13.95 12.03 11.08
N SER A 440 12.89 12.76 11.40
CA SER A 440 12.57 13.15 12.78
C SER A 440 11.11 12.91 13.09
N VAL A 441 10.83 12.31 14.24
CA VAL A 441 9.46 12.07 14.70
C VAL A 441 8.82 13.38 15.11
N ASP A 442 7.63 13.68 14.60
CA ASP A 442 6.84 14.82 15.05
C ASP A 442 6.14 14.48 16.37
N SER A 443 6.68 15.01 17.47
CA SER A 443 6.12 14.81 18.81
C SER A 443 4.69 15.33 19.02
N LEU A 444 4.16 16.16 18.11
CA LEU A 444 2.81 16.73 18.20
C LEU A 444 1.76 15.93 17.40
N PHE A 445 2.18 14.99 16.54
CA PHE A 445 1.29 14.20 15.70
C PHE A 445 1.34 12.72 16.13
N TYR A 446 0.45 12.34 17.06
CA TYR A 446 0.42 11.00 17.63
C TYR A 446 -0.97 10.57 18.12
N PRO A 447 -2.01 10.51 17.25
CA PRO A 447 -3.26 9.86 17.61
C PRO A 447 -3.04 8.36 17.82
N HIS A 448 -3.61 7.79 18.88
CA HIS A 448 -3.37 6.39 19.26
C HIS A 448 -4.46 5.80 20.17
N GLY A 449 -4.47 4.47 20.28
CA GLY A 449 -5.30 3.71 21.20
C GLY A 449 -6.79 4.07 21.12
N PRO A 450 -7.38 4.66 22.18
CA PRO A 450 -8.79 5.06 22.20
C PRO A 450 -9.22 6.04 21.11
N ASP A 451 -8.30 6.85 20.56
CA ASP A 451 -8.62 7.77 19.46
C ASP A 451 -9.14 7.02 18.23
N PHE A 452 -8.64 5.80 18.01
CA PHE A 452 -9.08 4.86 16.97
C PHE A 452 -10.11 3.84 17.49
N LEU A 453 -10.78 4.12 18.61
CA LEU A 453 -11.72 3.19 19.26
C LEU A 453 -11.08 1.84 19.66
N GLY A 454 -9.75 1.78 19.72
CA GLY A 454 -8.99 0.54 19.87
C GLY A 454 -9.08 -0.41 18.66
N LEU A 455 -9.46 0.08 17.48
CA LEU A 455 -9.38 -0.65 16.21
C LEU A 455 -7.96 -0.53 15.66
N ARG A 456 -7.37 -1.64 15.19
CA ARG A 456 -6.02 -1.63 14.59
C ARG A 456 -6.06 -0.85 13.29
N VAL A 457 -5.06 0.00 13.04
CA VAL A 457 -5.02 0.89 11.87
C VAL A 457 -4.02 0.41 10.82
N HIS A 458 -4.39 0.58 9.55
CA HIS A 458 -3.63 0.08 8.40
C HIS A 458 -3.34 1.21 7.40
N GLN A 459 -3.77 1.14 6.14
CA GLN A 459 -3.38 2.12 5.13
C GLN A 459 -3.90 3.53 5.48
N THR A 460 -3.12 4.53 5.07
CA THR A 460 -3.47 5.95 5.14
C THR A 460 -3.64 6.48 3.71
N ARG A 461 -4.58 7.38 3.46
CA ARG A 461 -4.68 8.15 2.21
C ARG A 461 -4.78 9.63 2.51
N LEU A 462 -3.98 10.45 1.86
CA LEU A 462 -3.93 11.88 2.11
C LEU A 462 -4.91 12.63 1.20
N GLN A 463 -5.52 13.70 1.74
CA GLN A 463 -6.42 14.53 0.97
C GLN A 463 -5.67 15.16 -0.22
N GLY A 464 -6.25 14.97 -1.41
CA GLY A 464 -5.69 15.46 -2.66
C GLY A 464 -4.62 14.55 -3.26
N GLY A 465 -4.39 13.35 -2.72
CA GLY A 465 -3.42 12.39 -3.26
C GLY A 465 -2.09 12.41 -2.52
N ASP A 466 -1.38 11.31 -2.65
CA ASP A 466 -0.16 10.91 -1.94
C ASP A 466 0.74 10.10 -2.87
N ALA A 467 1.90 9.67 -2.38
CA ALA A 467 2.90 9.01 -3.22
C ALA A 467 2.48 7.61 -3.68
N SER A 468 1.49 6.97 -3.06
CA SER A 468 1.05 5.63 -3.48
C SER A 468 -0.36 5.59 -4.11
N SER A 469 -1.05 6.73 -4.29
CA SER A 469 -2.42 6.77 -4.84
C SER A 469 -2.50 7.18 -6.31
N ASP A 470 -1.47 7.83 -6.81
CA ASP A 470 -1.49 8.49 -8.11
C ASP A 470 -0.44 7.90 -9.06
N SER A 471 -0.80 7.86 -10.33
CA SER A 471 0.16 7.64 -11.43
C SER A 471 -0.05 8.71 -12.48
N TYR A 472 1.03 9.06 -13.16
CA TYR A 472 1.09 10.21 -14.04
C TYR A 472 1.31 9.76 -15.49
N CYS A 473 0.95 10.62 -16.45
CA CYS A 473 1.08 10.32 -17.88
C CYS A 473 1.88 11.36 -18.65
N TYR A 474 2.25 12.47 -17.99
CA TYR A 474 2.97 13.57 -18.62
C TYR A 474 4.22 13.90 -17.83
N ARG A 475 5.30 14.21 -18.55
CA ARG A 475 6.56 14.65 -17.98
C ARG A 475 6.47 16.14 -17.59
N SER A 476 7.19 16.49 -16.52
CA SER A 476 7.43 17.87 -16.07
C SER A 476 8.24 18.72 -17.03
#